data_AF-A0A914UF54-F1
#
_entry.id   AF-A0A914UF54-F1
#
_cell.length_a   1.000
_cell.length_b   1.000
_cell.length_c   1.000
_cell.angle_alpha   90.00
_cell.angle_beta   90.00
_cell.angle_gamma   90.00
#
_symmetry.space_group_name_H-M   'P 1'
#
loop_
_entity.id
_entity.type
_entity.pdbx_description
1 polymer ?
#
loop_
_entity_poly.entity_id
_entity_poly.type
_entity_poly.pdbx_seq_one_letter_code
_entity_poly.pdbx_strand_id
1 'polypeptide(L)'
;MVFSCWRSPNEQVHTTEEMNRKRMFDSAFTYNTEYNYSNSYTNWAQQTNRYSRPINNGEKRLTDLRPQSIIEIFFVGLSFILLICTLPFSLIFSLKFVNTFERLVVLRLGKAQKVRGPGTCLVLPFIDKTAKIDISVISYELPSISVITCDKGIAEFSAAIFCKVVDPLINFCNVQNKDMVIKDCAYTTTYKYLAKRTLHDITNPPILSKILSKVQDDLNEFVREMGVEIVEVSVVKINILQPAENQAVNVFNTLMKSDVGTQVIQSLQSHLIQNVSSNSSENVIKIPLHQPPPPPPSQQQNPQSKSSSIIIPNDPEVEELIAKIKQCCNANLVAKVQKRYRIICNDSSENTIPADFIIDLKSGDGWATWTTLANDLINDVDVIFSLSKQTLKALIEGQLSPFTAYMNGDVRISGTVADATGLKYLMDRAKEIRCI
;
A
#
# COMPACT_ATOMS: atom_id res chain seq x y z
N MET A 1 38.33 16.34 -51.22
CA MET A 1 38.38 15.60 -49.93
C MET A 1 37.70 16.49 -48.89
N VAL A 2 36.74 16.11 -48.05
CA VAL A 2 35.91 14.93 -47.78
C VAL A 2 34.77 15.50 -46.91
N PHE A 3 33.51 15.20 -47.28
CA PHE A 3 32.29 15.03 -46.47
C PHE A 3 32.02 16.00 -45.27
N SER A 4 31.00 16.87 -45.29
CA SER A 4 29.55 16.64 -45.12
C SER A 4 29.08 16.03 -43.78
N CYS A 5 28.38 16.82 -42.96
CA CYS A 5 27.19 16.42 -42.17
C CYS A 5 26.61 17.67 -41.45
N TRP A 6 25.49 18.24 -41.92
CA TRP A 6 24.11 17.99 -41.45
C TRP A 6 23.82 18.35 -39.97
N ARG A 7 23.14 19.50 -39.75
CA ARG A 7 21.71 19.59 -39.31
C ARG A 7 21.42 20.69 -38.25
N SER A 8 20.73 21.74 -38.72
CA SER A 8 19.61 22.53 -38.16
C SER A 8 19.64 23.16 -36.73
N PRO A 9 19.03 24.37 -36.56
CA PRO A 9 19.22 25.25 -35.41
C PRO A 9 18.14 25.07 -34.35
N ASN A 10 18.50 25.12 -33.06
CA ASN A 10 17.68 25.59 -31.94
C ASN A 10 18.45 25.42 -30.63
N GLU A 11 19.12 26.49 -30.19
CA GLU A 11 19.72 26.53 -28.85
C GLU A 11 19.57 27.93 -28.27
N GLN A 12 18.33 28.26 -27.88
CA GLN A 12 17.98 29.41 -27.04
C GLN A 12 16.75 29.02 -26.19
N VAL A 13 16.89 28.05 -25.29
CA VAL A 13 15.91 27.79 -24.22
C VAL A 13 16.67 27.51 -22.91
N HIS A 14 17.48 28.47 -22.47
CA HIS A 14 18.08 28.48 -21.13
C HIS A 14 18.17 29.91 -20.62
N THR A 15 17.04 30.60 -20.51
CA THR A 15 16.99 31.93 -19.86
C THR A 15 15.70 32.21 -19.09
N THR A 16 14.71 31.31 -19.10
CA THR A 16 13.43 31.51 -18.38
C THR A 16 13.44 30.95 -16.95
N GLU A 17 14.19 29.89 -16.64
CA GLU A 17 14.22 29.31 -15.28
C GLU A 17 15.06 30.13 -14.29
N GLU A 18 16.15 30.75 -14.74
CA GLU A 18 16.95 31.64 -13.87
C GLU A 18 16.30 33.01 -13.63
N MET A 19 15.47 33.50 -14.56
CA MET A 19 14.67 34.71 -14.35
C MET A 19 13.51 34.49 -13.36
N ASN A 20 13.03 33.25 -13.19
CA ASN A 20 11.91 32.96 -12.30
C ASN A 20 12.32 32.82 -10.81
N ARG A 21 13.57 32.44 -10.53
CA ARG A 21 14.11 32.47 -9.14
C ARG A 21 14.20 33.88 -8.54
N LYS A 22 14.17 34.92 -9.37
CA LYS A 22 14.26 36.34 -8.93
C LYS A 22 12.92 36.96 -8.51
N ARG A 23 11.80 36.24 -8.56
CA ARG A 23 10.45 36.77 -8.19
C ARG A 23 9.88 36.24 -6.87
N MET A 24 10.72 35.74 -5.94
CA MET A 24 10.26 35.22 -4.64
C MET A 24 10.00 36.28 -3.57
N PHE A 25 10.39 37.53 -3.80
CA PHE A 25 10.32 38.61 -2.80
C PHE A 25 9.84 39.91 -3.44
N ASP A 26 8.56 40.02 -3.76
CA ASP A 26 7.98 41.29 -4.24
C ASP A 26 8.02 42.39 -3.16
N SER A 27 8.16 42.03 -1.88
CA SER A 27 8.49 42.98 -0.80
C SER A 27 8.97 42.28 0.47
N ALA A 28 9.77 42.98 1.28
CA ALA A 28 10.17 42.57 2.64
C ALA A 28 8.96 42.37 3.61
N PHE A 29 7.76 42.74 3.17
CA PHE A 29 6.52 42.72 3.95
C PHE A 29 5.51 41.69 3.44
N THR A 30 5.76 41.05 2.30
CA THR A 30 4.81 40.13 1.66
C THR A 30 5.52 38.84 1.31
N TYR A 31 5.16 37.75 1.99
CA TYR A 31 5.54 36.41 1.58
C TYR A 31 4.40 35.82 0.74
N ASN A 32 4.65 35.58 -0.54
CA ASN A 32 3.90 34.59 -1.30
C ASN A 32 4.70 33.29 -1.19
N THR A 33 4.12 32.25 -0.62
CA THR A 33 4.67 30.90 -0.78
C THR A 33 4.73 30.60 -2.28
N GLU A 34 5.86 30.10 -2.80
CA GLU A 34 5.92 29.52 -4.15
C GLU A 34 4.91 28.38 -4.32
N TYR A 35 4.47 27.79 -3.21
CA TYR A 35 3.33 26.90 -3.16
C TYR A 35 2.04 27.67 -3.45
N ASN A 36 1.73 27.80 -4.74
CA ASN A 36 0.37 27.68 -5.19
C ASN A 36 -0.07 26.25 -4.87
N TYR A 37 -0.99 26.10 -3.91
CA TYR A 37 -1.56 24.81 -3.51
C TYR A 37 -2.26 24.10 -4.67
N SER A 38 -2.44 24.73 -5.85
CA SER A 38 -2.89 24.04 -7.06
C SER A 38 -1.82 23.12 -7.65
N ASN A 39 -0.54 23.52 -7.72
CA ASN A 39 0.42 22.87 -8.64
C ASN A 39 1.31 21.80 -8.01
N SER A 40 1.71 21.95 -6.74
CA SER A 40 2.50 20.91 -6.05
C SER A 40 1.63 19.75 -5.56
N TYR A 41 0.34 20.02 -5.31
CA TYR A 41 -0.66 18.99 -5.01
C TYR A 41 -1.09 18.23 -6.26
N THR A 42 -1.17 18.87 -7.44
CA THR A 42 -1.53 18.17 -8.68
C THR A 42 -0.48 17.17 -9.12
N ASN A 43 0.81 17.44 -8.92
CA ASN A 43 1.86 16.55 -9.45
C ASN A 43 2.00 15.23 -8.66
N TRP A 44 1.80 15.25 -7.33
CA TRP A 44 1.67 14.03 -6.52
C TRP A 44 0.31 13.34 -6.73
N ALA A 45 -0.78 14.12 -6.82
CA ALA A 45 -2.12 13.59 -7.04
C ALA A 45 -2.36 13.04 -8.47
N GLN A 46 -1.48 13.35 -9.43
CA GLN A 46 -1.50 12.77 -10.78
C GLN A 46 -0.89 11.36 -10.83
N GLN A 47 -0.05 10.97 -9.86
CA GLN A 47 0.55 9.63 -9.84
C GLN A 47 -0.33 8.58 -9.14
N THR A 48 -1.28 8.98 -8.29
CA THR A 48 -2.21 8.08 -7.61
C THR A 48 -3.66 8.38 -8.02
N ASN A 49 -4.04 7.88 -9.20
CA ASN A 49 -5.38 8.01 -9.79
C ASN A 49 -6.49 7.30 -8.98
N ARG A 50 -6.87 7.83 -7.82
CA ARG A 50 -8.16 7.46 -7.21
C ARG A 50 -8.83 8.49 -6.30
N TYR A 51 -8.12 9.51 -5.79
CA TYR A 51 -8.72 10.54 -4.95
C TYR A 51 -8.08 11.91 -5.18
N SER A 52 -8.43 12.53 -6.30
CA SER A 52 -8.08 13.91 -6.62
C SER A 52 -9.35 14.73 -6.81
N ARG A 53 -9.95 15.14 -5.69
CA ARG A 53 -10.72 16.40 -5.70
C ARG A 53 -9.71 17.51 -5.48
N PRO A 54 -9.36 18.31 -6.51
CA PRO A 54 -8.52 19.46 -6.29
C PRO A 54 -9.28 20.40 -5.34
N ILE A 55 -8.71 20.68 -4.17
CA ILE A 55 -9.18 21.76 -3.32
C ILE A 55 -8.73 23.06 -4.01
N ASN A 56 -9.39 23.41 -5.11
CA ASN A 56 -9.26 24.70 -5.83
C ASN A 56 -9.80 25.89 -5.00
N ASN A 57 -10.06 25.68 -3.71
CA ASN A 57 -10.72 26.63 -2.82
C ASN A 57 -9.78 27.27 -1.79
N GLY A 58 -8.50 26.86 -1.72
CA GLY A 58 -7.52 27.45 -0.78
C GLY A 58 -7.20 28.91 -1.10
N GLU A 59 -7.02 29.23 -2.39
CA GLU A 59 -6.70 30.60 -2.86
C GLU A 59 -7.88 31.56 -2.71
N LYS A 60 -9.11 31.03 -2.70
CA LYS A 60 -10.36 31.82 -2.63
C LYS A 60 -10.91 32.03 -1.21
N ARG A 61 -10.40 31.35 -0.19
CA ARG A 61 -10.94 31.49 1.18
C ARG A 61 -10.30 32.59 2.02
N LEU A 62 -9.07 33.03 1.73
CA LEU A 62 -8.33 34.00 2.57
C LEU A 62 -8.22 35.40 1.97
N THR A 63 -8.65 35.59 0.72
CA THR A 63 -8.74 36.91 0.07
C THR A 63 -10.08 37.60 0.31
N ASP A 64 -11.04 36.94 0.96
CA ASP A 64 -12.30 37.55 1.40
C ASP A 64 -12.08 38.27 2.75
N LEU A 65 -11.12 39.19 2.77
CA LEU A 65 -11.00 40.21 3.80
C LEU A 65 -12.27 41.04 3.71
N ARG A 66 -13.29 40.71 4.51
CA ARG A 66 -14.50 41.53 4.67
C ARG A 66 -14.09 43.01 4.72
N PRO A 67 -14.78 43.89 3.98
CA PRO A 67 -14.43 45.31 3.93
C PRO A 67 -14.24 45.83 5.35
N GLN A 68 -13.11 46.48 5.60
CA GLN A 68 -12.79 47.03 6.92
C GLN A 68 -13.93 47.97 7.32
N SER A 69 -14.57 47.67 8.45
CA SER A 69 -15.59 48.56 8.99
C SER A 69 -14.96 49.91 9.31
N ILE A 70 -15.72 51.00 9.21
CA ILE A 70 -15.24 52.36 9.55
C ILE A 70 -14.64 52.40 10.96
N ILE A 71 -15.19 51.57 11.86
CA ILE A 71 -14.72 51.39 13.24
C ILE A 71 -13.30 50.79 13.28
N GLU A 72 -13.01 49.78 12.46
CA GLU A 72 -11.66 49.20 12.37
C GLU A 72 -10.64 50.22 11.88
N ILE A 73 -10.99 51.02 10.87
CA ILE A 73 -10.12 52.07 10.35
C ILE A 73 -9.84 53.11 11.43
N PHE A 74 -10.85 53.49 12.22
CA PHE A 74 -10.70 54.39 13.36
C PHE A 74 -9.73 53.83 14.42
N PHE A 75 -9.92 52.57 14.84
CA PHE A 75 -9.02 51.95 15.83
C PHE A 75 -7.59 51.79 15.30
N VAL A 76 -7.42 51.38 14.04
CA VAL A 76 -6.11 51.29 13.41
C VAL A 76 -5.45 52.67 13.33
N GLY A 77 -6.18 53.70 12.92
CA GLY A 77 -5.71 55.08 12.90
C GLY A 77 -5.30 55.59 14.29
N LEU A 78 -6.12 55.34 15.31
CA LEU A 78 -5.81 55.68 16.70
C LEU A 78 -4.54 54.98 17.20
N SER A 79 -4.36 53.70 16.88
CA SER A 79 -3.15 52.95 17.23
C SER A 79 -1.91 53.50 16.54
N PHE A 80 -2.01 53.92 15.27
CA PHE A 80 -0.92 54.61 14.57
C PHE A 80 -0.58 55.96 15.21
N ILE A 81 -1.58 56.76 15.59
CA ILE A 81 -1.38 58.05 16.27
C ILE A 81 -0.67 57.83 17.61
N LEU A 82 -1.11 56.84 18.40
CA LEU A 82 -0.45 56.48 19.66
C LEU A 82 0.97 55.99 19.44
N LEU A 83 1.21 55.17 18.41
CA LEU A 83 2.55 54.68 18.07
C LEU A 83 3.51 55.84 17.76
N ILE A 84 3.06 56.83 16.97
CA ILE A 84 3.85 58.03 16.63
C ILE A 84 4.09 58.90 17.87
N CYS A 85 3.06 59.13 18.69
CA CYS A 85 3.13 59.96 19.88
C CYS A 85 4.10 59.41 20.95
N THR A 86 4.25 58.09 21.00
CA THR A 86 5.07 57.38 22.01
C THR A 86 6.44 56.94 21.49
N LEU A 87 6.88 57.45 20.32
CA LEU A 87 8.25 57.24 19.84
C LEU A 87 9.27 57.93 20.78
N PRO A 88 10.43 57.31 21.06
CA PRO A 88 10.98 56.09 20.44
C PRO A 88 10.57 54.76 21.12
N PHE A 89 9.92 54.82 22.29
CA PHE A 89 9.67 53.63 23.13
C PHE A 89 8.77 52.59 22.46
N SER A 90 7.77 53.03 21.70
CA SER A 90 6.85 52.15 20.96
C SER A 90 7.52 51.28 19.90
N LEU A 91 8.65 51.74 19.34
CA LEU A 91 9.35 51.05 18.25
C LEU A 91 9.95 49.72 18.71
N ILE A 92 10.41 49.66 19.96
CA ILE A 92 10.97 48.44 20.57
C ILE A 92 9.88 47.37 20.73
N PHE A 93 8.65 47.76 21.06
CA PHE A 93 7.53 46.84 21.22
C PHE A 93 6.87 46.44 19.90
N SER A 94 6.88 47.35 18.91
CA SER A 94 6.26 47.15 17.61
C SER A 94 7.12 46.29 16.69
N LEU A 95 8.43 46.35 16.82
CA LEU A 95 9.36 45.62 15.96
C LEU A 95 9.59 44.20 16.49
N LYS A 96 9.07 43.18 15.79
CA LYS A 96 9.31 41.77 16.11
C LYS A 96 10.26 41.13 15.10
N PHE A 97 11.22 40.38 15.63
CA PHE A 97 12.13 39.56 14.85
C PHE A 97 11.59 38.12 14.74
N VAL A 98 11.51 37.62 13.52
CA VAL A 98 11.02 36.28 13.17
C VAL A 98 12.17 35.50 12.56
N ASN A 99 12.45 34.31 13.10
CA ASN A 99 13.51 33.44 12.62
C ASN A 99 13.14 32.77 11.29
N THR A 100 14.13 32.26 10.54
CA THR A 100 13.92 31.59 9.24
C THR A 100 12.99 30.37 9.33
N PHE A 101 13.07 29.63 10.43
CA PHE A 101 12.23 28.46 10.74
C PHE A 101 10.91 28.82 11.44
N GLU A 102 10.64 30.10 11.67
CA GLU A 102 9.39 30.58 12.28
C GLU A 102 8.54 31.33 11.25
N ARG A 103 7.24 31.34 11.48
CA ARG A 103 6.27 32.20 10.79
C ARG A 103 5.47 32.97 11.80
N LEU A 104 5.14 34.22 11.47
CA LEU A 104 4.39 35.10 12.35
C LEU A 104 2.96 35.23 11.84
N VAL A 105 2.02 34.70 12.63
CA VAL A 105 0.59 34.89 12.44
C VAL A 105 0.16 36.13 13.21
N VAL A 106 -0.47 37.08 12.52
CA VAL A 106 -0.96 38.33 13.08
C VAL A 106 -2.48 38.32 13.03
N LEU A 107 -3.13 38.51 14.18
CA LEU A 107 -4.56 38.67 14.31
C LEU A 107 -4.86 40.11 14.71
N ARG A 108 -5.50 40.86 13.82
CA ARG A 108 -5.89 42.25 14.05
C ARG A 108 -7.36 42.31 14.44
N LEU A 109 -7.65 42.74 15.67
CA LEU A 109 -9.02 42.81 16.18
C LEU A 109 -9.81 41.50 15.99
N GLY A 110 -9.14 40.36 16.13
CA GLY A 110 -9.73 39.03 15.93
C GLY A 110 -9.83 38.56 14.48
N LYS A 111 -9.41 39.37 13.50
CA LYS A 111 -9.32 38.96 12.09
C LYS A 111 -7.92 38.47 11.74
N ALA A 112 -7.85 37.37 11.01
CA ALA A 112 -6.62 36.87 10.42
C ALA A 112 -6.05 37.85 9.40
N GLN A 113 -4.78 38.22 9.55
CA GLN A 113 -4.01 38.92 8.53
C GLN A 113 -3.14 37.94 7.76
N LYS A 114 -2.55 38.42 6.66
CA LYS A 114 -1.56 37.66 5.91
C LYS A 114 -0.39 37.26 6.80
N VAL A 115 0.00 35.99 6.73
CA VAL A 115 1.16 35.45 7.44
C VAL A 115 2.42 36.22 7.03
N ARG A 116 3.22 36.63 8.01
CA ARG A 116 4.49 37.31 7.76
C ARG A 116 5.64 36.31 7.74
N GLY A 117 6.53 36.49 6.77
CA GLY A 117 7.74 35.69 6.59
C GLY A 117 8.83 36.01 7.62
N PRO A 118 10.00 35.37 7.49
CA PRO A 118 11.14 35.62 8.37
C PRO A 118 11.71 37.03 8.16
N GLY A 119 12.33 37.60 9.21
CA GLY A 119 12.87 38.95 9.21
C GLY A 119 12.19 39.88 10.22
N THR A 120 12.27 41.19 9.98
CA THR A 120 11.67 42.22 10.83
C THR A 120 10.24 42.51 10.41
N CYS A 121 9.30 42.27 11.31
CA CYS A 121 7.89 42.54 11.09
C CYS A 121 7.44 43.65 12.02
N LEU A 122 6.82 44.69 11.45
CA LEU A 122 6.18 45.74 12.22
C LEU A 122 4.77 45.31 12.60
N VAL A 123 4.51 45.26 13.89
CA VAL A 123 3.26 44.82 14.51
C VAL A 123 2.70 45.98 15.31
N LEU A 124 1.41 46.30 15.18
CA LEU A 124 0.86 47.41 15.94
C LEU A 124 0.70 47.02 17.42
N PRO A 125 1.35 47.73 18.36
CA PRO A 125 1.09 47.52 19.77
C PRO A 125 -0.39 47.84 20.07
N PHE A 126 -0.96 47.15 21.07
CA PHE A 126 -2.37 47.24 21.52
C PHE A 126 -3.42 46.51 20.68
N ILE A 127 -3.33 46.53 19.35
CA ILE A 127 -4.39 45.97 18.48
C ILE A 127 -4.04 44.57 17.95
N ASP A 128 -2.78 44.35 17.59
CA ASP A 128 -2.37 43.13 16.92
C ASP A 128 -1.98 42.06 17.96
N LYS A 129 -2.65 40.91 17.92
CA LYS A 129 -2.20 39.69 18.60
C LYS A 129 -1.27 38.94 17.67
N THR A 130 -0.13 38.49 18.18
CA THR A 130 0.88 37.80 17.38
C THR A 130 1.23 36.45 17.96
N ALA A 131 1.27 35.43 17.10
CA ALA A 131 1.70 34.09 17.43
C ALA A 131 2.84 33.68 16.50
N LYS A 132 3.93 33.20 17.09
CA LYS A 132 5.04 32.60 16.35
C LYS A 132 4.78 31.11 16.22
N ILE A 133 4.89 30.59 15.01
CA ILE A 133 4.65 29.19 14.70
C ILE A 133 5.90 28.64 14.02
N ASP A 134 6.44 27.56 14.59
CA ASP A 134 7.56 26.84 14.00
C ASP A 134 7.05 26.00 12.82
N ILE A 135 7.76 26.08 11.69
CA ILE A 135 7.49 25.28 10.49
C ILE A 135 8.45 24.09 10.34
N SER A 136 9.35 23.91 11.31
CA SER A 136 10.27 22.77 11.37
C SER A 136 9.51 21.45 11.49
N VAL A 137 10.18 20.38 11.09
CA VAL A 137 9.65 19.02 11.26
C VAL A 137 9.66 18.68 12.74
N ILE A 138 8.49 18.30 13.28
CA ILE A 138 8.29 17.89 14.66
C ILE A 138 7.98 16.39 14.66
N SER A 139 8.55 15.67 15.63
CA SER A 139 8.27 14.26 15.86
C SER A 139 7.27 14.09 17.00
N TYR A 140 6.21 13.33 16.74
CA TYR A 140 5.24 12.91 17.73
C TYR A 140 5.31 11.40 17.92
N GLU A 141 5.65 10.97 19.13
CA GLU A 141 5.53 9.57 19.52
C GLU A 141 4.06 9.21 19.78
N LEU A 142 3.61 8.11 19.21
CA LEU A 142 2.28 7.56 19.44
C LEU A 142 2.28 6.66 20.69
N PRO A 143 1.18 6.61 21.44
CA PRO A 143 1.04 5.64 22.52
C PRO A 143 1.09 4.21 21.97
N SER A 144 1.62 3.28 22.74
CA SER A 144 1.73 1.87 22.35
C SER A 144 0.34 1.24 22.14
N ILE A 145 0.14 0.68 20.95
CA ILE A 145 -1.14 0.11 20.50
C ILE A 145 -1.09 -1.42 20.63
N SER A 146 -1.99 -2.01 21.40
CA SER A 146 -2.19 -3.47 21.39
C SER A 146 -3.24 -3.84 20.35
N VAL A 147 -2.86 -4.64 19.35
CA VAL A 147 -3.73 -5.01 18.23
C VAL A 147 -3.82 -6.53 18.09
N ILE A 148 -5.04 -7.00 17.86
CA ILE A 148 -5.33 -8.38 17.48
C ILE A 148 -5.39 -8.41 15.94
N THR A 149 -4.57 -9.25 15.34
CA THR A 149 -4.44 -9.39 13.89
C THR A 149 -5.46 -10.38 13.31
N CYS A 150 -5.61 -10.40 11.99
CA CYS A 150 -6.55 -11.30 11.30
C CYS A 150 -6.30 -12.80 11.58
N ASP A 151 -5.05 -13.17 11.86
CA ASP A 151 -4.59 -14.51 12.21
C ASP A 151 -4.61 -14.79 13.73
N LYS A 152 -5.36 -13.97 14.49
CA LYS A 152 -5.51 -14.04 15.95
C LYS A 152 -4.20 -13.89 16.73
N GLY A 153 -3.15 -13.39 16.10
CA GLY A 153 -1.95 -12.96 16.80
C GLY A 153 -2.21 -11.71 17.62
N ILE A 154 -1.45 -11.52 18.69
CA ILE A 154 -1.49 -10.30 19.51
C ILE A 154 -0.12 -9.64 19.44
N ALA A 155 -0.09 -8.40 18.97
CA ALA A 155 1.13 -7.59 18.89
C ALA A 155 0.91 -6.22 19.52
N GLU A 156 1.95 -5.72 20.18
CA GLU A 156 2.09 -4.33 20.58
C GLU A 156 2.92 -3.58 19.54
N PHE A 157 2.39 -2.46 19.08
CA PHE A 157 2.98 -1.63 18.05
C PHE A 157 3.19 -0.21 18.58
N SER A 158 4.40 0.32 18.41
CA SER A 158 4.74 1.71 18.67
C SER A 158 5.35 2.35 17.43
N ALA A 159 4.90 3.57 17.12
CA ALA A 159 5.33 4.34 15.97
C ALA A 159 5.48 5.83 16.33
N ALA A 160 6.28 6.52 15.53
CA ALA A 160 6.48 7.95 15.59
C ALA A 160 6.08 8.58 14.26
N ILE A 161 5.51 9.78 14.33
CA ILE A 161 5.07 10.52 13.15
C ILE A 161 5.88 11.79 13.06
N PHE A 162 6.46 12.01 11.89
CA PHE A 162 7.14 13.24 11.52
C PHE A 162 6.16 14.09 10.73
N CYS A 163 5.86 15.27 11.23
CA CYS A 163 4.98 16.21 10.55
C CYS A 163 5.58 17.61 10.56
N LYS A 164 5.13 18.45 9.64
CA LYS A 164 5.52 19.86 9.55
C LYS A 164 4.30 20.72 9.31
N VAL A 165 4.34 21.95 9.79
CA VAL A 165 3.28 22.93 9.54
C VAL A 165 3.50 23.54 8.16
N VAL A 166 2.50 23.44 7.29
CA VAL A 166 2.56 24.01 5.93
C VAL A 166 1.81 25.34 5.88
N ASP A 167 0.60 25.39 6.45
CA ASP A 167 -0.18 26.63 6.59
C ASP A 167 -0.26 27.03 8.07
N PRO A 168 0.57 27.99 8.53
CA PRO A 168 0.56 28.42 9.92
C PRO A 168 -0.74 29.14 10.31
N LEU A 169 -1.46 29.74 9.36
CA LEU A 169 -2.69 30.47 9.67
C LEU A 169 -3.84 29.50 9.94
N ILE A 170 -4.06 28.54 9.03
CA ILE A 170 -5.09 27.50 9.22
C ILE A 170 -4.76 26.69 10.47
N ASN A 171 -3.49 26.33 10.65
CA ASN A 171 -3.02 25.60 11.81
C ASN A 171 -3.30 26.33 13.13
N PHE A 172 -3.25 27.66 13.16
CA PHE A 172 -3.56 28.43 14.37
C PHE A 172 -5.07 28.53 14.64
N CYS A 173 -5.88 28.67 13.59
CA CYS A 173 -7.30 29.01 13.73
C CYS A 173 -8.24 27.82 13.85
N ASN A 174 -7.92 26.67 13.24
CA ASN A 174 -8.92 25.65 12.97
C ASN A 174 -9.20 24.70 14.16
N VAL A 175 -8.19 24.36 14.95
CA VAL A 175 -8.32 23.33 16.01
C VAL A 175 -7.56 23.73 17.28
N GLN A 176 -8.24 23.65 18.43
CA GLN A 176 -7.61 23.72 19.74
C GLN A 176 -6.97 22.37 20.09
N ASN A 177 -5.77 22.36 20.67
CA ASN A 177 -5.02 21.15 21.03
C ASN A 177 -4.76 20.19 19.84
N LYS A 178 -4.26 20.76 18.73
CA LYS A 178 -3.92 20.03 17.50
C LYS A 178 -3.06 18.78 17.70
N ASP A 179 -2.09 18.84 18.63
CA ASP A 179 -1.14 17.75 18.84
C ASP A 179 -1.85 16.48 19.31
N MET A 180 -2.87 16.64 20.16
CA MET A 180 -3.69 15.52 20.64
C MET A 180 -4.53 14.95 19.51
N VAL A 181 -5.21 15.81 18.74
CA VAL A 181 -6.07 15.39 17.63
C VAL A 181 -5.25 14.63 16.57
N ILE A 182 -4.07 15.13 16.21
CA ILE A 182 -3.17 14.47 15.25
C ILE A 182 -2.74 13.10 15.78
N LYS A 183 -2.38 12.99 17.06
CA LYS A 183 -2.00 11.72 17.70
C LYS A 183 -3.17 10.72 17.73
N ASP A 184 -4.39 11.18 18.01
CA ASP A 184 -5.57 10.32 18.05
C ASP A 184 -5.97 9.83 16.66
N CYS A 185 -5.94 10.71 15.65
CA CYS A 185 -6.16 10.35 14.24
C CYS A 185 -5.11 9.33 13.76
N ALA A 186 -3.84 9.57 14.10
CA ALA A 186 -2.74 8.67 13.82
C ALA A 186 -2.90 7.29 14.45
N TYR A 187 -3.25 7.26 15.73
CA TYR A 187 -3.50 6.02 16.48
C TYR A 187 -4.62 5.21 15.83
N THR A 188 -5.77 5.83 15.60
CA THR A 188 -6.96 5.16 15.05
C THR A 188 -6.73 4.65 13.62
N THR A 189 -6.08 5.44 12.77
CA THR A 189 -5.79 5.03 11.39
C THR A 189 -4.79 3.88 11.35
N THR A 190 -3.70 4.00 12.11
CA THR A 190 -2.68 2.93 12.20
C THR A 190 -3.30 1.63 12.72
N TYR A 191 -4.07 1.70 13.80
CA TYR A 191 -4.78 0.54 14.36
C TYR A 191 -5.70 -0.13 13.33
N LYS A 192 -6.51 0.65 12.61
CA LYS A 192 -7.42 0.17 11.56
C LYS A 192 -6.69 -0.61 10.46
N TYR A 193 -5.49 -0.17 10.08
CA TYR A 193 -4.67 -0.86 9.07
C TYR A 193 -4.00 -2.11 9.62
N LEU A 194 -3.45 -2.06 10.83
CA LEU A 194 -2.80 -3.21 11.47
C LEU A 194 -3.79 -4.34 11.78
N ALA A 195 -5.00 -4.02 12.25
CA ALA A 195 -6.02 -5.01 12.57
C ALA A 195 -6.47 -5.84 11.35
N LYS A 196 -6.34 -5.28 10.13
CA LYS A 196 -6.69 -5.96 8.88
C LYS A 196 -5.54 -6.80 8.30
N ARG A 197 -4.37 -6.81 8.94
CA ARG A 197 -3.16 -7.47 8.46
C ARG A 197 -2.86 -8.70 9.31
N THR A 198 -2.09 -9.60 8.72
CA THR A 198 -1.56 -10.79 9.38
C THR A 198 -0.36 -10.40 10.24
N LEU A 199 -0.10 -11.11 11.34
CA LEU A 199 1.04 -10.85 12.21
C LEU A 199 2.38 -10.90 11.45
N HIS A 200 2.49 -11.81 10.48
CA HIS A 200 3.65 -11.91 9.60
C HIS A 200 3.89 -10.61 8.81
N ASP A 201 2.84 -10.01 8.24
CA ASP A 201 2.94 -8.77 7.46
C ASP A 201 3.41 -7.59 8.32
N ILE A 202 2.96 -7.54 9.58
CA ILE A 202 3.37 -6.50 10.54
C ILE A 202 4.82 -6.70 10.98
N THR A 203 5.27 -7.94 11.10
CA THR A 203 6.64 -8.26 11.51
C THR A 203 7.65 -8.08 10.38
N ASN A 204 7.20 -8.14 9.12
CA ASN A 204 8.03 -7.97 7.93
C ASN A 204 8.24 -6.49 7.56
N PRO A 205 9.40 -5.87 7.85
CA PRO A 205 9.71 -4.49 7.46
C PRO A 205 9.36 -4.06 6.02
N PRO A 206 9.63 -4.83 4.95
CA PRO A 206 9.32 -4.38 3.59
C PRO A 206 7.82 -4.37 3.25
N ILE A 207 7.02 -5.18 3.95
CA ILE A 207 5.56 -5.20 3.79
C ILE A 207 4.96 -4.11 4.68
N LEU A 208 5.47 -3.97 5.89
CA LEU A 208 5.08 -2.94 6.84
C LEU A 208 5.30 -1.53 6.27
N SER A 209 6.42 -1.24 5.62
CA SER A 209 6.66 0.09 5.02
C SER A 209 5.61 0.46 3.97
N LYS A 210 5.15 -0.51 3.16
CA LYS A 210 4.04 -0.32 2.20
C LYS A 210 2.68 -0.12 2.88
N ILE A 211 2.50 -0.62 4.09
CA ILE A 211 1.29 -0.39 4.88
C ILE A 211 1.37 1.01 5.50
N LEU A 212 2.51 1.39 6.06
CA LEU A 212 2.73 2.70 6.65
C LEU A 212 2.64 3.82 5.62
N SER A 213 3.08 3.61 4.38
CA SER A 213 2.88 4.60 3.31
C SER A 213 1.39 4.85 3.04
N LYS A 214 0.55 3.80 3.06
CA LYS A 214 -0.91 3.95 2.94
C LYS A 214 -1.53 4.63 4.15
N VAL A 215 -1.04 4.33 5.35
CA VAL A 215 -1.46 5.01 6.57
C VAL A 215 -1.11 6.50 6.50
N GLN A 216 0.09 6.84 6.01
CA GLN A 216 0.52 8.22 5.79
C GLN A 216 -0.40 8.94 4.81
N ASP A 217 -0.72 8.32 3.68
CA ASP A 217 -1.61 8.90 2.66
C ASP A 217 -3.00 9.22 3.23
N ASP A 218 -3.61 8.25 3.92
CA ASP A 218 -4.91 8.41 4.57
C ASP A 218 -4.87 9.48 5.68
N LEU A 219 -3.83 9.49 6.51
CA LEU A 219 -3.69 10.50 7.56
C LEU A 219 -3.51 11.90 6.99
N ASN A 220 -2.78 12.03 5.87
CA ASN A 220 -2.55 13.31 5.23
C ASN A 220 -3.85 13.90 4.65
N GLU A 221 -4.86 13.08 4.34
CA GLU A 221 -6.19 13.57 3.96
C GLU A 221 -6.88 14.31 5.11
N PHE A 222 -6.87 13.74 6.32
CA PHE A 222 -7.47 14.36 7.51
C PHE A 222 -6.69 15.59 7.99
N VAL A 223 -5.36 15.48 8.07
CA VAL A 223 -4.50 16.51 8.66
C VAL A 223 -4.35 17.74 7.77
N ARG A 224 -4.66 17.62 6.46
CA ARG A 224 -4.65 18.74 5.51
C ARG A 224 -5.61 19.86 5.89
N GLU A 225 -6.78 19.53 6.44
CA GLU A 225 -7.74 20.55 6.91
C GLU A 225 -7.19 21.37 8.09
N MET A 226 -6.20 20.82 8.80
CA MET A 226 -5.54 21.47 9.93
C MET A 226 -4.28 22.27 9.52
N GLY A 227 -3.92 22.30 8.23
CA GLY A 227 -2.73 23.04 7.76
C GLY A 227 -1.40 22.38 8.11
N VAL A 228 -1.40 21.07 8.39
CA VAL A 228 -0.22 20.26 8.70
C VAL A 228 -0.05 19.19 7.61
N GLU A 229 1.19 18.80 7.35
CA GLU A 229 1.54 17.71 6.43
C GLU A 229 2.38 16.67 7.16
N ILE A 230 2.06 15.39 6.93
CA ILE A 230 2.83 14.27 7.46
C ILE A 230 3.94 13.92 6.47
N VAL A 231 5.19 14.07 6.93
CA VAL A 231 6.40 13.79 6.16
C VAL A 231 6.65 12.30 6.09
N GLU A 232 6.55 11.61 7.23
CA GLU A 232 6.82 10.19 7.34
C GLU A 232 6.18 9.60 8.60
N VAL A 233 5.77 8.33 8.51
CA VAL A 233 5.40 7.50 9.66
C VAL A 233 6.50 6.46 9.84
N SER A 234 7.17 6.46 10.99
CA SER A 234 8.27 5.57 11.31
C SER A 234 7.91 4.61 12.44
N VAL A 235 8.46 3.41 12.40
CA VAL A 235 8.23 2.39 13.42
C VAL A 235 9.26 2.54 14.52
N VAL A 236 8.81 2.60 15.76
CA VAL A 236 9.70 2.68 16.94
C VAL A 236 9.97 1.29 17.48
N LYS A 237 8.91 0.51 17.75
CA LYS A 237 9.04 -0.81 18.36
C LYS A 237 7.86 -1.70 17.98
N ILE A 238 8.16 -2.99 17.75
CA ILE A 238 7.16 -4.05 17.58
C ILE A 238 7.46 -5.12 18.63
N ASN A 239 6.45 -5.50 19.41
CA ASN A 239 6.55 -6.55 20.41
C ASN A 239 5.44 -7.58 20.18
N ILE A 240 5.79 -8.86 20.09
CA ILE A 240 4.82 -9.93 19.81
C ILE A 240 4.45 -10.56 21.15
N LEU A 241 3.20 -10.35 21.58
CA LEU A 241 2.69 -10.91 22.84
C LEU A 241 2.24 -12.36 22.65
N GLN A 242 1.56 -12.63 21.54
CA GLN A 242 1.07 -13.96 21.20
C GLN A 242 1.36 -14.26 19.72
N PRO A 243 2.06 -15.38 19.41
CA PRO A 243 2.29 -15.77 18.04
C PRO A 243 0.97 -16.13 17.36
N ALA A 244 0.91 -15.89 16.05
CA ALA A 244 -0.24 -16.24 15.23
C ALA A 244 -0.61 -17.71 15.37
N GLU A 245 -1.91 -17.99 15.45
CA GLU A 245 -2.41 -19.35 15.57
C GLU A 245 -2.31 -20.05 14.20
N ASN A 246 -1.15 -20.66 13.93
CA ASN A 246 -1.00 -21.53 12.77
C ASN A 246 -1.80 -22.82 13.04
N GLN A 247 -3.04 -22.87 12.55
CA GLN A 247 -3.93 -24.03 12.70
C GLN A 247 -3.23 -25.33 12.27
N ALA A 248 -2.40 -25.30 11.21
CA ALA A 248 -1.63 -26.45 10.76
C ALA A 248 -0.63 -26.96 11.83
N VAL A 249 0.06 -26.07 12.54
CA VAL A 249 1.03 -26.43 13.58
C VAL A 249 0.31 -26.94 14.83
N ASN A 250 -0.82 -26.34 15.19
CA ASN A 250 -1.64 -26.83 16.31
C ASN A 250 -2.23 -28.21 16.02
N VAL A 251 -2.77 -28.42 14.82
CA VAL A 251 -3.27 -29.73 14.38
C VAL A 251 -2.14 -30.74 14.34
N PHE A 252 -0.96 -30.40 13.79
CA PHE A 252 0.20 -31.29 13.79
C PHE A 252 0.66 -31.65 15.20
N ASN A 253 0.78 -30.67 16.11
CA ASN A 253 1.14 -30.92 17.51
C ASN A 253 0.09 -31.77 18.23
N THR A 254 -1.19 -31.60 17.90
CA THR A 254 -2.28 -32.41 18.46
C THR A 254 -2.23 -33.84 17.92
N LEU A 255 -1.97 -34.02 16.62
CA LEU A 255 -1.81 -35.32 15.99
C LEU A 255 -0.57 -36.06 16.51
N MET A 256 0.57 -35.39 16.66
CA MET A 256 1.79 -35.99 17.22
C MET A 256 1.63 -36.41 18.68
N LYS A 257 0.77 -35.72 19.45
CA LYS A 257 0.42 -36.08 20.83
C LYS A 257 -0.69 -37.15 20.92
N SER A 258 -1.38 -37.45 19.84
CA SER A 258 -2.41 -38.49 19.80
C SER A 258 -1.79 -39.89 19.70
N ASP A 259 -2.53 -40.91 20.13
CA ASP A 259 -2.11 -42.32 20.03
C ASP A 259 -1.77 -42.73 18.58
N VAL A 260 -2.44 -42.11 17.60
CA VAL A 260 -2.18 -42.31 16.19
C VAL A 260 -0.79 -41.77 15.80
N GLY A 261 -0.42 -40.59 16.31
CA GLY A 261 0.91 -40.01 16.09
C GLY A 261 2.03 -40.88 16.68
N THR A 262 1.81 -41.44 17.87
CA THR A 262 2.79 -42.34 18.51
C THR A 262 2.94 -43.65 17.75
N GLN A 263 1.86 -44.21 17.21
CA GLN A 263 1.93 -45.41 16.35
C GLN A 263 2.67 -45.15 15.05
N VAL A 264 2.45 -44.00 14.41
CA VAL A 264 3.18 -43.61 13.19
C VAL A 264 4.66 -43.47 13.49
N ILE A 265 5.04 -42.80 14.58
CA ILE A 265 6.45 -42.67 15.00
C ILE A 265 7.06 -44.05 15.29
N GLN A 266 6.35 -44.91 16.02
CA GLN A 266 6.82 -46.27 16.36
C GLN A 266 7.01 -47.14 15.11
N SER A 267 6.10 -47.04 14.13
CA SER A 267 6.19 -47.78 12.87
C SER A 267 7.37 -47.29 12.02
N LEU A 268 7.59 -45.97 11.94
CA LEU A 268 8.74 -45.40 11.25
C LEU A 268 10.05 -45.77 11.94
N GLN A 269 10.06 -45.79 13.28
CA GLN A 269 11.22 -46.23 14.05
C GLN A 269 11.55 -47.69 13.77
N SER A 270 10.54 -48.56 13.66
CA SER A 270 10.75 -49.97 13.31
C SER A 270 11.31 -50.16 11.89
N HIS A 271 10.86 -49.39 10.91
CA HIS A 271 11.39 -49.42 9.54
C HIS A 271 12.80 -48.84 9.43
N LEU A 272 13.12 -47.79 10.20
CA LEU A 272 14.46 -47.24 10.27
C LEU A 272 15.43 -48.22 10.94
N ILE A 273 15.02 -48.88 12.03
CA ILE A 273 15.81 -49.92 12.69
C ILE A 273 16.02 -51.11 11.74
N GLN A 274 15.00 -51.52 10.97
CA GLN A 274 15.13 -52.59 9.99
C GLN A 274 16.14 -52.28 8.88
N ASN A 275 16.20 -51.03 8.41
CA ASN A 275 17.17 -50.57 7.41
C ASN A 275 18.57 -50.33 7.99
N VAL A 276 18.69 -50.12 9.31
CA VAL A 276 19.97 -50.02 10.01
C VAL A 276 20.53 -51.40 10.35
N SER A 277 19.67 -52.39 10.66
CA SER A 277 20.07 -53.78 10.95
C SER A 277 20.36 -54.62 9.71
N SER A 278 19.90 -54.23 8.52
CA SER A 278 20.23 -54.90 7.25
C SER A 278 21.55 -54.44 6.61
N ASN A 279 22.22 -53.44 7.19
CA ASN A 279 23.50 -52.92 6.70
C ASN A 279 24.66 -53.13 7.69
N SER A 280 24.63 -54.24 8.44
CA SER A 280 25.78 -54.70 9.22
C SER A 280 26.73 -55.58 8.38
N SER A 281 27.24 -55.03 7.28
CA SER A 281 28.45 -55.50 6.62
C SER A 281 29.16 -54.28 6.05
N GLU A 282 30.29 -53.94 6.65
CA GLU A 282 31.24 -52.87 6.30
C GLU A 282 30.97 -52.12 5.00
N ASN A 283 30.34 -50.95 5.11
CA ASN A 283 30.77 -49.80 4.34
C ASN A 283 30.65 -48.58 5.23
N VAL A 284 31.81 -48.10 5.68
CA VAL A 284 31.97 -46.78 6.26
C VAL A 284 31.34 -45.80 5.27
N ILE A 285 30.16 -45.29 5.62
CA ILE A 285 29.55 -44.17 4.92
C ILE A 285 30.46 -42.99 5.21
N LYS A 286 31.45 -42.78 4.33
CA LYS A 286 32.07 -41.48 4.14
C LYS A 286 30.93 -40.58 3.71
N ILE A 287 30.42 -39.77 4.63
CA ILE A 287 29.58 -38.63 4.31
C ILE A 287 30.39 -37.83 3.30
N PRO A 288 30.00 -37.77 2.01
CA PRO A 288 30.61 -36.81 1.12
C PRO A 288 30.16 -35.47 1.68
N LEU A 289 31.11 -34.69 2.17
CA LEU A 289 30.92 -33.29 2.45
C LEU A 289 30.46 -32.66 1.13
N HIS A 290 29.14 -32.55 0.92
CA HIS A 290 28.61 -31.88 -0.26
C HIS A 290 28.94 -30.41 -0.05
N GLN A 291 29.90 -29.93 -0.84
CA GLN A 291 30.34 -28.55 -0.84
C GLN A 291 29.12 -27.64 -1.02
N PRO A 292 29.09 -26.45 -0.38
CA PRO A 292 28.04 -25.48 -0.64
C PRO A 292 27.98 -25.19 -2.14
N PRO A 293 26.79 -25.08 -2.73
CA PRO A 293 26.66 -24.78 -4.16
C PRO A 293 27.38 -23.46 -4.48
N PRO A 294 28.07 -23.37 -5.63
CA PRO A 294 28.73 -22.14 -6.03
C PRO A 294 27.70 -21.01 -6.15
N PRO A 295 28.06 -19.76 -5.81
CA PRO A 295 27.14 -18.63 -5.95
C PRO A 295 26.73 -18.48 -7.42
N PRO A 296 25.45 -18.18 -7.72
CA PRO A 296 25.03 -17.90 -9.08
C PRO A 296 25.80 -16.67 -9.60
N PRO A 297 26.20 -16.66 -10.89
CA PRO A 297 26.98 -15.57 -11.45
C PRO A 297 26.19 -14.26 -11.40
N SER A 298 26.89 -13.21 -10.97
CA SER A 298 26.44 -11.83 -11.04
C SER A 298 26.08 -11.46 -12.48
N GLN A 299 24.80 -11.27 -12.78
CA GLN A 299 24.39 -10.53 -13.97
C GLN A 299 24.28 -9.05 -13.60
N GLN A 300 25.23 -8.29 -14.12
CA GLN A 300 25.27 -6.83 -14.09
C GLN A 300 24.08 -6.23 -14.86
N GLN A 301 23.62 -5.10 -14.31
CA GLN A 301 22.57 -4.20 -14.77
C GLN A 301 22.67 -3.84 -16.28
N ASN A 302 21.52 -3.63 -16.94
CA ASN A 302 21.08 -2.27 -17.26
C ASN A 302 19.62 -2.18 -17.78
N PRO A 303 18.99 -0.99 -17.67
CA PRO A 303 17.56 -0.76 -17.78
C PRO A 303 17.13 -0.44 -19.20
N GLN A 304 15.87 -0.75 -19.54
CA GLN A 304 15.09 0.11 -20.44
C GLN A 304 13.59 -0.16 -20.32
N SER A 305 12.90 0.90 -19.95
CA SER A 305 11.47 1.14 -20.12
C SER A 305 10.99 0.85 -21.53
N LYS A 306 9.82 0.23 -21.69
CA LYS A 306 8.85 0.60 -22.75
C LYS A 306 7.46 0.04 -22.45
N SER A 307 6.51 0.97 -22.44
CA SER A 307 5.07 0.81 -22.56
C SER A 307 4.68 0.01 -23.80
N SER A 308 3.70 -0.89 -23.68
CA SER A 308 2.87 -1.31 -24.82
C SER A 308 1.54 -1.88 -24.37
N SER A 309 0.50 -1.09 -24.62
CA SER A 309 -0.85 -1.43 -25.08
C SER A 309 -1.31 -2.90 -25.00
N ILE A 310 -2.42 -3.08 -24.28
CA ILE A 310 -3.28 -4.25 -24.21
C ILE A 310 -3.83 -4.58 -25.60
N ILE A 311 -3.55 -5.78 -26.09
CA ILE A 311 -4.23 -6.45 -27.19
C ILE A 311 -4.89 -7.68 -26.58
N ILE A 312 -6.21 -7.84 -26.73
CA ILE A 312 -6.98 -9.00 -26.27
C ILE A 312 -6.90 -10.07 -27.38
N PRO A 313 -6.21 -11.20 -27.19
CA PRO A 313 -6.28 -12.31 -28.12
C PRO A 313 -7.47 -13.19 -27.70
N ASN A 314 -8.50 -13.26 -28.55
CA ASN A 314 -9.49 -14.33 -28.46
C ASN A 314 -8.81 -15.62 -28.92
N ASP A 315 -8.24 -16.38 -27.98
CA ASP A 315 -7.63 -17.68 -28.26
C ASP A 315 -8.72 -18.75 -28.49
N PRO A 316 -8.88 -19.29 -29.72
CA PRO A 316 -9.94 -20.25 -30.04
C PRO A 316 -9.82 -21.58 -29.28
N GLU A 317 -8.62 -21.93 -28.82
CA GLU A 317 -8.37 -23.15 -28.04
C GLU A 317 -8.99 -23.09 -26.62
N VAL A 318 -9.05 -21.90 -26.03
CA VAL A 318 -9.61 -21.71 -24.67
C VAL A 318 -11.13 -21.82 -24.70
N GLU A 319 -11.77 -21.33 -25.76
CA GLU A 319 -13.22 -21.50 -25.96
C GLU A 319 -13.62 -22.96 -26.17
N GLU A 320 -12.82 -23.75 -26.91
CA GLU A 320 -13.07 -25.18 -27.11
C GLU A 320 -13.02 -25.96 -25.79
N LEU A 321 -12.04 -25.66 -24.93
CA LEU A 321 -11.91 -26.30 -23.61
C LEU A 321 -13.12 -26.00 -22.72
N ILE A 322 -13.66 -24.78 -22.79
CA ILE A 322 -14.81 -24.38 -21.96
C ILE A 322 -16.10 -24.96 -22.49
N ALA A 323 -16.26 -25.07 -23.81
CA ALA A 323 -17.39 -25.77 -24.39
C ALA A 323 -17.46 -27.22 -23.91
N LYS A 324 -16.31 -27.91 -23.86
CA LYS A 324 -16.19 -29.28 -23.30
C LYS A 324 -16.55 -29.34 -21.82
N ILE A 325 -16.07 -28.39 -21.02
CA ILE A 325 -16.39 -28.34 -19.58
C ILE A 325 -17.89 -28.07 -19.37
N LYS A 326 -18.48 -27.14 -20.12
CA LYS A 326 -19.93 -26.83 -20.06
C LYS A 326 -20.80 -28.04 -20.41
N GLN A 327 -20.39 -28.86 -21.38
CA GLN A 327 -21.09 -30.09 -21.74
C GLN A 327 -21.09 -31.13 -20.60
N CYS A 328 -20.12 -31.06 -19.68
CA CYS A 328 -19.99 -31.97 -18.55
C CYS A 328 -20.79 -31.52 -17.31
N CYS A 329 -21.25 -30.26 -17.25
CA CYS A 329 -22.01 -29.68 -16.13
C CYS A 329 -23.47 -30.17 -16.15
N ASN A 330 -23.99 -30.62 -14.99
CA ASN A 330 -25.38 -31.09 -14.81
C ASN A 330 -25.76 -31.00 -13.32
N ALA A 331 -27.04 -30.78 -12.99
CA ALA A 331 -27.60 -30.78 -11.63
C ALA A 331 -27.14 -31.96 -10.74
N ASN A 332 -27.01 -33.18 -11.29
CA ASN A 332 -26.56 -34.35 -10.52
C ASN A 332 -25.09 -34.27 -10.06
N LEU A 333 -24.24 -33.58 -10.84
CA LEU A 333 -22.83 -33.33 -10.47
C LEU A 333 -22.75 -32.23 -9.41
N VAL A 334 -23.53 -31.17 -9.59
CA VAL A 334 -23.63 -30.05 -8.64
C VAL A 334 -24.10 -30.53 -7.27
N ALA A 335 -25.08 -31.43 -7.21
CA ALA A 335 -25.58 -32.01 -5.95
C ALA A 335 -24.52 -32.81 -5.18
N LYS A 336 -23.52 -33.39 -5.87
CA LYS A 336 -22.44 -34.16 -5.23
C LYS A 336 -21.26 -33.30 -4.81
N VAL A 337 -20.97 -32.24 -5.55
CA VAL A 337 -19.74 -31.46 -5.38
C VAL A 337 -19.98 -30.21 -4.54
N GLN A 338 -21.02 -29.41 -4.83
CA GLN A 338 -21.41 -28.20 -4.10
C GLN A 338 -20.26 -27.19 -3.80
N LYS A 339 -19.30 -27.05 -4.72
CA LYS A 339 -18.08 -26.24 -4.53
C LYS A 339 -17.75 -25.40 -5.77
N ARG A 340 -17.04 -24.29 -5.57
CA ARG A 340 -16.49 -23.46 -6.67
C ARG A 340 -14.98 -23.64 -6.78
N TYR A 341 -14.52 -23.90 -8.00
CA TYR A 341 -13.12 -24.15 -8.33
C TYR A 341 -12.54 -23.03 -9.19
N ARG A 342 -11.29 -22.67 -8.92
CA ARG A 342 -10.48 -21.80 -9.77
C ARG A 342 -9.27 -22.58 -10.28
N ILE A 343 -9.02 -22.54 -11.58
CA ILE A 343 -7.85 -23.16 -12.20
C ILE A 343 -7.01 -22.05 -12.83
N ILE A 344 -5.77 -21.93 -12.35
CA ILE A 344 -4.77 -20.97 -12.82
C ILE A 344 -3.83 -21.73 -13.76
N CYS A 345 -3.80 -21.32 -15.02
CA CYS A 345 -2.89 -21.90 -16.01
C CYS A 345 -1.55 -21.14 -16.06
N ASN A 346 -0.48 -21.80 -15.62
CA ASN A 346 0.88 -21.25 -15.62
C ASN A 346 1.62 -21.64 -16.91
N ASP A 347 1.19 -21.13 -18.06
CA ASP A 347 1.93 -21.33 -19.31
C ASP A 347 2.96 -20.21 -19.48
N SER A 348 4.23 -20.57 -19.33
CA SER A 348 5.40 -19.70 -19.53
C SER A 348 5.74 -19.55 -21.02
N SER A 349 4.87 -18.88 -21.77
CA SER A 349 5.22 -18.27 -23.06
C SER A 349 5.17 -16.76 -22.89
N GLU A 350 6.26 -16.07 -23.23
CA GLU A 350 6.60 -14.66 -22.93
C GLU A 350 5.56 -13.57 -23.26
N ASN A 351 4.37 -13.89 -23.79
CA ASN A 351 3.36 -12.90 -24.17
C ASN A 351 1.90 -13.28 -23.84
N THR A 352 1.64 -14.30 -23.02
CA THR A 352 0.26 -14.74 -22.73
C THR A 352 -0.16 -14.38 -21.31
N ILE A 353 -1.26 -13.64 -21.18
CA ILE A 353 -1.91 -13.33 -19.89
C ILE A 353 -2.38 -14.67 -19.29
N PRO A 354 -2.14 -14.97 -18.00
CA PRO A 354 -2.63 -16.21 -17.40
C PRO A 354 -4.16 -16.25 -17.49
N ALA A 355 -4.68 -17.27 -18.16
CA ALA A 355 -6.11 -17.50 -18.24
C ALA A 355 -6.58 -18.15 -16.93
N ASP A 356 -7.44 -17.44 -16.20
CA ASP A 356 -8.10 -17.98 -15.02
C ASP A 356 -9.40 -18.64 -15.43
N PHE A 357 -9.52 -19.95 -15.21
CA PHE A 357 -10.77 -20.67 -15.38
C PHE A 357 -11.53 -20.74 -14.06
N ILE A 358 -12.81 -20.41 -14.10
CA ILE A 358 -13.72 -20.51 -12.96
C ILE A 358 -14.77 -21.55 -13.30
N ILE A 359 -14.89 -22.56 -12.45
CA ILE A 359 -15.89 -23.62 -12.56
C ILE A 359 -16.74 -23.56 -11.29
N ASP A 360 -18.01 -23.22 -11.43
CA ASP A 360 -18.97 -23.18 -10.34
C ASP A 360 -19.84 -24.44 -10.39
N LEU A 361 -19.69 -25.28 -9.36
CA LEU A 361 -20.53 -26.45 -9.12
C LEU A 361 -21.34 -26.29 -7.82
N LYS A 362 -21.70 -25.06 -7.44
CA LYS A 362 -22.45 -24.72 -6.22
C LYS A 362 -23.93 -24.42 -6.50
N SER A 363 -24.26 -23.87 -7.67
CA SER A 363 -25.62 -23.38 -7.98
C SER A 363 -26.14 -23.85 -9.34
N GLY A 364 -27.41 -24.27 -9.39
CA GLY A 364 -28.11 -24.64 -10.63
C GLY A 364 -27.54 -25.90 -11.29
N ASP A 365 -27.40 -25.88 -12.63
CA ASP A 365 -26.77 -26.95 -13.41
C ASP A 365 -25.23 -26.88 -13.45
N GLY A 366 -24.66 -25.87 -12.80
CA GLY A 366 -23.24 -25.55 -12.83
C GLY A 366 -22.85 -24.76 -14.08
N TRP A 367 -21.85 -23.89 -13.95
CA TRP A 367 -21.38 -23.07 -15.07
C TRP A 367 -19.86 -22.93 -15.04
N ALA A 368 -19.26 -22.75 -16.21
CA ALA A 368 -17.82 -22.55 -16.36
C ALA A 368 -17.55 -21.34 -17.26
N THR A 369 -16.59 -20.50 -16.86
CA THR A 369 -16.09 -19.38 -17.65
C THR A 369 -14.57 -19.28 -17.53
N TRP A 370 -13.98 -18.51 -18.44
CA TRP A 370 -12.62 -18.02 -18.28
C TRP A 370 -12.63 -16.50 -18.17
N THR A 371 -11.58 -15.94 -17.59
CA THR A 371 -11.34 -14.50 -17.55
C THR A 371 -9.84 -14.22 -17.65
N THR A 372 -9.48 -13.12 -18.31
CA THR A 372 -8.13 -12.55 -18.35
C THR A 372 -7.99 -11.36 -17.40
N LEU A 373 -9.11 -10.88 -16.86
CA LEU A 373 -9.18 -9.79 -15.89
C LEU A 373 -9.53 -10.36 -14.51
N ALA A 374 -8.71 -10.02 -13.52
CA ALA A 374 -8.92 -10.33 -12.11
C ALA A 374 -10.13 -9.55 -11.57
N ASN A 375 -11.33 -9.99 -11.92
CA ASN A 375 -12.59 -9.42 -11.46
C ASN A 375 -12.95 -9.94 -10.06
N ASP A 376 -13.71 -9.14 -9.30
CA ASP A 376 -14.19 -9.33 -7.91
C ASP A 376 -14.97 -10.63 -7.61
N LEU A 377 -15.09 -11.55 -8.56
CA LEU A 377 -15.63 -12.92 -8.38
C LEU A 377 -14.65 -13.86 -7.65
N ILE A 378 -13.45 -13.39 -7.31
CA ILE A 378 -12.35 -14.16 -6.70
C ILE A 378 -12.60 -14.50 -5.21
N ASN A 379 -13.57 -13.85 -4.55
CA ASN A 379 -13.72 -13.92 -3.09
C ASN A 379 -14.54 -15.13 -2.57
N ASP A 380 -15.19 -15.92 -3.42
CA ASP A 380 -16.00 -17.09 -3.04
C ASP A 380 -15.56 -18.33 -3.83
N VAL A 381 -14.27 -18.71 -3.69
CA VAL A 381 -13.67 -19.91 -4.29
C VAL A 381 -13.22 -20.85 -3.19
N ASP A 382 -13.62 -22.12 -3.26
CA ASP A 382 -13.31 -23.13 -2.24
C ASP A 382 -11.95 -23.80 -2.45
N VAL A 383 -11.57 -24.04 -3.72
CA VAL A 383 -10.33 -24.74 -4.08
C VAL A 383 -9.68 -24.10 -5.31
N ILE A 384 -8.36 -23.89 -5.23
CA ILE A 384 -7.55 -23.34 -6.32
C ILE A 384 -6.58 -24.42 -6.84
N PHE A 385 -6.58 -24.64 -8.14
CA PHE A 385 -5.64 -25.50 -8.84
C PHE A 385 -4.66 -24.64 -9.65
N SER A 386 -3.37 -24.97 -9.59
CA SER A 386 -2.32 -24.33 -10.38
C SER A 386 -1.62 -25.41 -11.20
N LEU A 387 -1.75 -25.36 -12.53
CA LEU A 387 -1.28 -26.40 -13.46
C LEU A 387 -1.01 -25.82 -14.85
N SER A 388 -0.29 -26.53 -15.72
CA SER A 388 -0.06 -26.07 -17.11
C SER A 388 -1.29 -26.30 -18.00
N LYS A 389 -1.46 -25.54 -19.10
CA LYS A 389 -2.57 -25.73 -20.05
C LYS A 389 -2.54 -27.12 -20.69
N GLN A 390 -1.34 -27.66 -20.94
CA GLN A 390 -1.16 -29.01 -21.47
C GLN A 390 -1.63 -30.07 -20.47
N THR A 391 -1.28 -29.89 -19.19
CA THR A 391 -1.76 -30.75 -18.11
C THR A 391 -3.27 -30.66 -17.96
N LEU A 392 -3.87 -29.46 -18.07
CA LEU A 392 -5.33 -29.27 -18.04
C LEU A 392 -6.03 -30.03 -19.15
N LYS A 393 -5.50 -29.94 -20.38
CA LYS A 393 -6.02 -30.65 -21.53
C LYS A 393 -5.93 -32.17 -21.34
N ALA A 394 -4.78 -32.69 -20.91
CA ALA A 394 -4.59 -34.11 -20.64
C ALA A 394 -5.50 -34.64 -19.53
N LEU A 395 -5.78 -33.80 -18.53
CA LEU A 395 -6.73 -34.06 -17.46
C LEU A 395 -8.18 -34.15 -18.02
N ILE A 396 -8.64 -33.14 -18.76
CA ILE A 396 -10.01 -33.12 -19.33
C ILE A 396 -10.21 -34.25 -20.35
N GLU A 397 -9.18 -34.57 -21.14
CA GLU A 397 -9.21 -35.67 -22.11
C GLU A 397 -9.12 -37.07 -21.45
N GLY A 398 -8.92 -37.12 -20.14
CA GLY A 398 -8.87 -38.35 -19.35
C GLY A 398 -7.57 -39.16 -19.53
N GLN A 399 -6.55 -38.59 -20.16
CA GLN A 399 -5.24 -39.22 -20.36
C GLN A 399 -4.41 -39.27 -19.07
N LEU A 400 -4.61 -38.28 -18.18
CA LEU A 400 -3.91 -38.18 -16.91
C LEU A 400 -4.90 -38.23 -15.74
N SER A 401 -4.59 -39.00 -14.69
CA SER A 401 -5.41 -39.00 -13.47
C SER A 401 -5.03 -37.80 -12.59
N PRO A 402 -6.00 -37.10 -11.96
CA PRO A 402 -5.70 -35.95 -11.10
C PRO A 402 -4.80 -36.30 -9.91
N PHE A 403 -4.89 -37.53 -9.39
CA PHE A 403 -4.00 -38.01 -8.33
C PHE A 403 -2.57 -38.22 -8.82
N THR A 404 -2.39 -38.80 -10.01
CA THR A 404 -1.07 -38.97 -10.64
C THR A 404 -0.42 -37.61 -10.93
N ALA A 405 -1.18 -36.65 -11.45
CA ALA A 405 -0.70 -35.30 -11.74
C ALA A 405 -0.24 -34.55 -10.47
N TYR A 406 -0.94 -34.76 -9.35
CA TYR A 406 -0.55 -34.23 -8.05
C TYR A 406 0.74 -34.89 -7.54
N MET A 407 0.84 -36.22 -7.62
CA MET A 407 2.03 -36.97 -7.18
C MET A 407 3.29 -36.63 -8.01
N ASN A 408 3.12 -36.32 -9.29
CA ASN A 408 4.21 -35.89 -10.18
C ASN A 408 4.62 -34.42 -9.97
N GLY A 409 3.83 -33.62 -9.23
CA GLY A 409 4.09 -32.20 -9.00
C GLY A 409 3.61 -31.27 -10.12
N ASP A 410 2.92 -31.80 -11.14
CA ASP A 410 2.39 -31.05 -12.28
C ASP A 410 1.15 -30.21 -11.91
N VAL A 411 0.48 -30.56 -10.81
CA VAL A 411 -0.69 -29.87 -10.28
C VAL A 411 -0.45 -29.50 -8.83
N ARG A 412 -0.57 -28.21 -8.52
CA ARG A 412 -0.57 -27.69 -7.15
C ARG A 412 -2.00 -27.37 -6.73
N ILE A 413 -2.36 -27.81 -5.53
CA ILE A 413 -3.70 -27.64 -4.97
C ILE A 413 -3.58 -26.71 -3.75
N SER A 414 -4.41 -25.67 -3.71
CA SER A 414 -4.59 -24.80 -2.55
C SER A 414 -6.05 -24.92 -2.10
N GLY A 415 -6.25 -25.63 -0.99
CA GLY A 415 -7.57 -26.01 -0.46
C GLY A 415 -7.51 -27.35 0.26
N THR A 416 -8.64 -27.80 0.81
CA THR A 416 -8.74 -29.11 1.45
C THR A 416 -8.66 -30.22 0.40
N VAL A 417 -7.82 -31.24 0.62
CA VAL A 417 -7.67 -32.37 -0.32
C VAL A 417 -9.00 -33.07 -0.59
N ALA A 418 -9.86 -33.21 0.44
CA ALA A 418 -11.21 -33.75 0.29
C ALA A 418 -12.06 -32.94 -0.70
N ASP A 419 -12.06 -31.61 -0.58
CA ASP A 419 -12.82 -30.73 -1.49
C ASP A 419 -12.22 -30.75 -2.91
N ALA A 420 -10.91 -30.94 -3.03
CA ALA A 420 -10.22 -31.08 -4.32
C ALA A 420 -10.58 -32.38 -5.04
N THR A 421 -10.92 -33.47 -4.31
CA THR A 421 -11.41 -34.71 -4.94
C THR A 421 -12.76 -34.54 -5.63
N GLY A 422 -13.52 -33.48 -5.31
CA GLY A 422 -14.78 -33.18 -5.99
C GLY A 422 -14.62 -32.95 -7.50
N LEU A 423 -13.48 -32.39 -7.93
CA LEU A 423 -13.17 -32.20 -9.35
C LEU A 423 -13.05 -33.54 -10.09
N LYS A 424 -12.67 -34.63 -9.41
CA LYS A 424 -12.59 -35.98 -9.99
C LYS A 424 -13.93 -36.43 -10.60
N TYR A 425 -15.05 -36.11 -9.95
CA TYR A 425 -16.38 -36.46 -10.47
C TYR A 425 -16.69 -35.78 -11.81
N LEU A 426 -16.21 -34.55 -12.01
CA LEU A 426 -16.33 -33.86 -13.30
C LEU A 426 -15.50 -34.59 -14.37
N MET A 427 -14.30 -35.04 -14.00
CA MET A 427 -13.38 -35.73 -14.91
C MET A 427 -13.84 -37.14 -15.29
N ASP A 428 -14.38 -37.90 -14.33
CA ASP A 428 -14.94 -39.22 -14.58
C ASP A 428 -16.16 -39.10 -15.52
N ARG A 429 -16.96 -38.03 -15.38
CA ARG A 429 -18.06 -37.74 -16.29
C ARG A 429 -17.60 -37.34 -17.70
N ALA A 430 -16.53 -36.55 -17.81
CA ALA A 430 -15.92 -36.21 -19.10
C ALA A 430 -15.47 -37.48 -19.86
N LYS A 431 -15.03 -38.53 -19.16
CA LYS A 431 -14.73 -39.84 -19.75
C LYS A 431 -15.99 -40.56 -20.23
N GLU A 432 -17.07 -40.56 -19.45
CA GLU A 432 -18.33 -41.22 -19.80
C GLU A 432 -18.98 -40.63 -21.06
N ILE A 433 -18.96 -39.31 -21.22
CA ILE A 433 -19.54 -38.62 -22.40
C ILE A 433 -18.78 -38.98 -23.68
N ARG A 434 -17.52 -39.39 -23.58
CA ARG A 434 -16.69 -39.83 -24.72
C ARG A 434 -16.96 -41.28 -25.13
N CYS A 435 -17.56 -42.09 -24.26
CA CYS A 435 -17.89 -43.49 -24.52
C CYS A 435 -19.27 -43.68 -25.16
N ILE A 436 -20.01 -42.58 -25.37
CA ILE A 436 -21.26 -42.49 -26.13
C ILE A 436 -20.94 -41.82 -27.47
#